data_AF-A0A2G2YF35-F1
#
_entry.id   AF-A0A2G2YF35-F1
#
_cell.length_a   1.000
_cell.length_b   1.000
_cell.length_c   1.000
_cell.angle_alpha   90.00
_cell.angle_beta   90.00
_cell.angle_gamma   90.00
#
_symmetry.space_group_name_H-M   'P 1'
#
loop_
_entity.id
_entity.type
_entity.pdbx_description
1 polymer ?
#
loop_
_entity_poly.entity_id
_entity_poly.type
_entity_poly.pdbx_seq_one_letter_code
_entity_poly.pdbx_strand_id
1 'polypeptide(L)' 'MTDFERSELHKWAGDARNYDKDEPYIEFITSPNNPDGVIREPVVNGDQGKLIHDLAYYWPQYTAITSPVNHDVMLFTVS' A
#
# COMPACT_ATOMS: atom_id res chain seq x y z
N MET A 1 -12.28 -5.76 27.89
CA MET A 1 -11.64 -4.46 27.60
C MET A 1 -10.78 -4.60 26.36
N THR A 2 -11.41 -5.01 25.26
CA THR A 2 -10.81 -5.27 23.93
C THR A 2 -11.79 -4.87 22.83
N ASP A 3 -13.09 -4.84 23.12
CA ASP A 3 -14.17 -4.45 22.19
C ASP A 3 -14.17 -2.97 21.77
N PHE A 4 -13.30 -2.12 22.34
CA PHE A 4 -13.14 -0.73 21.91
C PHE A 4 -12.30 -0.58 20.65
N GLU A 5 -11.34 -1.50 20.47
CA GLU A 5 -10.51 -1.59 19.29
C GLU A 5 -11.31 -2.44 18.29
N ARG A 6 -11.88 -1.83 17.24
CA ARG A 6 -12.67 -2.53 16.21
C ARG A 6 -11.79 -3.45 15.32
N SER A 7 -10.91 -4.23 15.92
CA SER A 7 -9.88 -5.06 15.28
C SER A 7 -10.46 -6.18 14.42
N GLU A 8 -11.70 -6.60 14.68
CA GLU A 8 -12.41 -7.62 13.90
C GLU A 8 -12.92 -7.13 12.54
N LEU A 9 -12.89 -5.83 12.25
CA LEU A 9 -13.39 -5.29 10.97
C LEU A 9 -12.51 -5.64 9.77
N HIS A 10 -11.23 -5.86 9.99
CA HIS A 10 -10.26 -6.11 8.94
C HIS A 10 -9.41 -7.31 9.31
N LYS A 11 -9.10 -8.16 8.34
CA LYS A 11 -8.29 -9.35 8.52
C LYS A 11 -7.14 -9.33 7.52
N TRP A 12 -5.96 -9.72 7.98
CA TRP A 12 -4.80 -9.92 7.10
C TRP A 12 -5.09 -11.02 6.07
N ALA A 13 -5.03 -10.66 4.78
CA ALA A 13 -5.34 -11.56 3.68
C ALA A 13 -4.09 -12.15 2.99
N GLY A 14 -2.88 -11.68 3.33
CA GLY A 14 -1.63 -12.20 2.79
C GLY A 14 -1.06 -11.37 1.64
N ASP A 15 -0.33 -12.03 0.74
CA ASP A 15 0.34 -11.41 -0.40
C ASP A 15 -0.67 -10.99 -1.47
N ALA A 16 -0.64 -9.71 -1.84
CA ALA A 16 -1.48 -9.12 -2.88
C ALA A 16 -1.36 -9.85 -4.23
N ARG A 17 -0.20 -10.43 -4.56
CA ARG A 17 -0.01 -11.19 -5.82
C ARG A 17 -0.80 -12.49 -5.87
N ASN A 18 -1.14 -13.04 -4.71
CA ASN A 18 -1.89 -14.28 -4.58
C ASN A 18 -3.34 -14.01 -4.15
N TYR A 19 -3.78 -12.74 -4.14
CA TYR A 19 -5.13 -12.37 -3.76
C TYR A 19 -6.07 -12.51 -4.96
N ASP A 20 -6.96 -13.51 -4.90
CA ASP A 20 -7.87 -13.90 -5.97
C ASP A 20 -9.36 -13.82 -5.56
N LYS A 21 -9.63 -13.21 -4.40
CA LYS A 21 -10.98 -13.11 -3.86
C LYS A 21 -11.74 -11.94 -4.45
N ASP A 22 -13.02 -12.18 -4.72
CA ASP A 22 -13.98 -11.16 -5.14
C ASP A 22 -14.67 -10.53 -3.92
N GLU A 23 -13.89 -9.85 -3.08
CA GLU A 23 -14.37 -9.15 -1.88
C GLU A 23 -13.63 -7.81 -1.69
N PRO A 24 -14.17 -6.87 -0.87
CA PRO A 24 -13.48 -5.62 -0.60
C PRO A 24 -12.12 -5.85 0.07
N TYR A 25 -11.11 -5.11 -0.38
CA TYR A 25 -9.73 -5.26 0.11
C TYR A 25 -9.04 -3.91 0.31
N ILE A 26 -7.97 -3.96 1.09
CA ILE A 26 -7.02 -2.86 1.25
C ILE A 26 -5.67 -3.36 0.77
N GLU A 27 -5.13 -2.75 -0.28
CA GLU A 27 -3.79 -3.05 -0.78
C GLU A 27 -2.81 -1.97 -0.28
N PHE A 28 -1.70 -2.42 0.30
CA PHE A 28 -0.57 -1.55 0.67
C PHE A 28 0.50 -1.63 -0.42
N ILE A 29 0.80 -0.49 -1.03
CA ILE A 29 1.79 -0.35 -2.09
C ILE A 29 2.96 0.46 -1.54
N THR A 30 4.07 -0.19 -1.24
CA THR A 30 5.32 0.50 -0.87
C THR A 30 6.12 0.80 -2.13
N SER A 31 6.37 2.08 -2.42
CA SER A 31 7.02 2.51 -3.67
C SER A 31 7.91 3.75 -3.43
N PRO A 32 9.24 3.64 -3.50
CA PRO A 32 10.06 2.44 -3.69
C PRO A 32 9.80 1.37 -2.61
N ASN A 33 9.79 0.11 -3.04
CA ASN A 33 9.48 -1.02 -2.16
C ASN A 33 10.63 -1.33 -1.18
N ASN A 34 10.27 -1.80 0.01
CA ASN A 34 11.19 -2.38 0.97
C ASN A 34 11.12 -3.92 0.86
N PRO A 35 12.23 -4.66 0.65
CA PRO A 35 13.63 -4.21 0.71
C PRO A 35 14.32 -3.94 -0.63
N ASP A 36 13.68 -4.21 -1.77
CA ASP A 36 14.35 -4.24 -3.09
C ASP A 36 14.51 -2.86 -3.77
N GLY A 37 13.89 -1.80 -3.24
CA GLY A 37 13.94 -0.44 -3.79
C GLY A 37 13.19 -0.26 -5.12
N VAL A 38 12.41 -1.25 -5.55
CA VAL A 38 11.74 -1.22 -6.85
C VAL A 38 10.48 -0.36 -6.76
N ILE A 39 10.26 0.51 -7.76
CA ILE A 39 8.99 1.24 -7.91
C ILE A 39 7.85 0.25 -8.14
N ARG A 40 6.77 0.39 -7.38
CA ARG A 40 5.61 -0.50 -7.44
C ARG A 40 4.32 0.24 -7.74
N GLU A 41 3.45 -0.51 -8.37
CA GLU A 41 2.06 -0.20 -8.65
C GLU A 41 1.16 -1.28 -8.02
N PRO A 42 -0.14 -1.00 -7.84
CA PRO A 42 -1.10 -2.00 -7.37
C PRO A 42 -1.13 -3.23 -8.27
N VAL A 43 -1.29 -4.42 -7.68
CA VAL A 43 -1.33 -5.69 -8.42
C VAL A 43 -2.68 -6.41 -8.33
N VAL A 44 -3.53 -6.07 -7.36
CA VAL A 44 -4.86 -6.67 -7.25
C VAL A 44 -5.79 -6.03 -8.28
N ASN A 45 -6.25 -6.82 -9.23
CA ASN A 45 -7.18 -6.39 -10.28
C ASN A 45 -8.65 -6.57 -9.83
N GLY A 46 -9.07 -5.80 -8.82
CA GLY A 46 -10.46 -5.77 -8.34
C GLY A 46 -11.03 -4.35 -8.36
N ASP A 47 -12.35 -4.24 -8.42
CA ASP A 47 -13.09 -2.97 -8.46
C ASP A 47 -13.42 -2.43 -7.05
N GLN A 48 -13.29 -3.26 -6.02
CA GLN A 48 -13.61 -2.93 -4.62
C GLN A 48 -12.38 -2.55 -3.77
N GLY A 49 -11.22 -2.34 -4.40
CA GLY A 49 -9.97 -2.05 -3.72
C GLY A 49 -9.88 -0.66 -3.10
N LYS A 50 -9.30 -0.56 -1.91
CA LYS A 50 -8.76 0.69 -1.34
C LYS A 50 -7.24 0.62 -1.34
N LEU A 51 -6.61 1.60 -1.96
CA LEU A 51 -5.17 1.61 -2.19
C LEU A 51 -4.50 2.58 -1.21
N ILE A 52 -3.46 2.12 -0.52
CA ILE A 52 -2.63 2.97 0.35
C ILE A 52 -1.22 2.92 -0.20
N HIS A 53 -0.74 4.05 -0.70
CA HIS A 53 0.63 4.19 -1.19
C HIS A 53 1.54 4.65 -0.06
N ASP A 54 2.43 3.77 0.39
CA ASP A 54 3.52 4.11 1.28
C ASP A 54 4.72 4.60 0.46
N LEU A 55 4.96 5.91 0.57
CA LEU A 55 5.99 6.64 -0.17
C LEU A 55 7.10 7.10 0.78
N ALA A 56 7.32 6.40 1.89
CA ALA A 56 8.40 6.69 2.84
C ALA A 56 9.78 6.84 2.16
N TYR A 57 10.03 6.08 1.09
CA TYR A 57 11.27 6.12 0.33
C TYR A 57 11.17 6.90 -1.00
N TYR A 58 10.05 7.57 -1.31
CA TYR A 58 9.90 8.34 -2.56
C TYR A 58 10.55 9.73 -2.45
N TRP A 59 11.84 9.72 -2.13
CA TRP A 59 12.70 10.90 -1.99
C TRP A 59 13.96 10.75 -2.86
N PRO A 60 14.57 11.87 -3.32
CA PRO A 60 15.74 11.84 -4.19
C PRO A 60 16.94 11.01 -3.68
N GLN A 61 17.00 10.76 -2.36
CA GLN A 61 18.06 9.95 -1.74
C GLN A 61 17.92 8.43 -1.99
N TYR A 62 16.73 7.95 -2.39
CA TYR A 62 16.48 6.53 -2.64
C TYR A 62 16.06 6.23 -4.08
N THR A 63 15.41 7.19 -4.77
CA THR A 63 14.94 6.99 -6.14
C THR A 63 14.91 8.30 -6.93
N ALA A 64 15.02 8.21 -8.25
CA ALA A 64 14.80 9.36 -9.12
C ALA A 64 13.31 9.76 -9.11
N ILE A 65 13.05 11.06 -8.95
CA ILE A 65 11.69 11.60 -9.02
C ILE A 65 11.35 11.84 -10.50
N THR A 66 10.63 10.89 -11.10
CA THR A 66 10.26 10.92 -12.52
C THR A 66 9.02 11.78 -12.79
N SER A 67 8.11 11.86 -11.83
CA SER A 67 6.89 12.66 -11.91
C SER A 67 6.31 12.92 -10.51
N PRO A 68 5.46 13.94 -10.35
CA PRO A 68 4.62 14.05 -9.15
C PRO A 68 3.70 12.81 -9.03
N VAL A 69 3.59 12.29 -7.81
CA VAL A 69 2.65 11.21 -7.46
C VAL A 69 1.26 11.78 -7.17
N ASN A 70 0.21 11.03 -7.51
CA ASN A 70 -1.18 11.47 -7.36
C ASN A 70 -2.09 10.26 -7.09
N HIS A 71 -2.04 9.74 -5.87
CA HIS A 71 -2.88 8.64 -5.40
C HIS A 71 -3.86 9.12 -4.32
N ASP A 72 -4.95 8.38 -4.12
CA ASP A 72 -6.01 8.75 -3.16
C ASP A 72 -5.50 8.89 -1.72
N VAL A 73 -4.63 7.96 -1.30
CA VAL A 73 -3.98 7.98 0.02
C VAL A 73 -2.48 7.77 -0.16
N MET A 74 -1.70 8.75 0.29
CA MET A 74 -0.24 8.75 0.23
C MET A 74 0.35 8.98 1.61
N LEU A 75 1.28 8.12 2.03
CA LEU A 75 1.98 8.22 3.30
C LEU A 75 3.43 8.65 3.07
N PHE A 76 3.89 9.58 3.89
CA PHE A 76 5.27 10.07 3.91
C PHE A 76 5.77 10.12 5.35
N THR A 77 7.08 10.08 5.55
CA THR A 77 7.68 10.16 6.88
C THR A 77 8.98 10.98 6.89
N VAL A 78 9.37 11.44 8.08
CA VAL A 78 10.63 12.16 8.39
C VAL A 78 11.67 11.22 9.03
N SER A 79 11.28 9.97 9.33
CA SER A 79 12.07 8.96 10.06
C SER A 79 13.47 8.69 9.52
#